data_AF-A0A1V9V8U2-F1
#
_entry.id   AF-A0A1V9V8U2-F1
#
_cell.length_a   1.000
_cell.length_b   1.000
_cell.length_c   1.000
_cell.angle_alpha   90.00
_cell.angle_beta   90.00
_cell.angle_gamma   90.00
#
_symmetry.space_group_name_H-M   'P 1'
#
loop_
_entity.id
_entity.type
_entity.pdbx_description
1 polymer ?
#
loop_
_entity_poly.entity_id
_entity_poly.type
_entity_poly.pdbx_seq_one_letter_code
_entity_poly.pdbx_strand_id
1 'polypeptide(L)'
;KVANSTLTQGETVDAVVVNRYEIAKHHSATHLLQSALKMVLGETVSQAGSLNDSSRLRFDFTYPKAMTTEQIEEVEDLVNTMIARGIAGNVEELPIEEAKNKGAIAMFGEKYGDVVRVVSFSDVSVEFCGGTHVRNSADIGSFYIVKESGVSAGVRRIEAVCGAAAIKYTKDIISKMNEIQAEVKNNDVIAGIKKLKEQIKDLKKEV
;
A
#
# COMPACT_ATOMS: atom_id res chain seq x y z
N LYS A 1 -3.29 11.41 22.59
CA LYS A 1 -2.18 11.05 23.50
C LYS A 1 -2.55 11.64 24.86
N VAL A 2 -2.63 10.83 25.91
CA VAL A 2 -2.80 11.37 27.28
C VAL A 2 -1.48 12.06 27.62
N ALA A 3 -1.37 13.33 27.27
CA ALA A 3 -0.24 14.14 27.64
C ALA A 3 -0.53 14.69 29.04
N ASN A 4 0.27 14.27 30.03
CA ASN A 4 0.31 14.82 31.38
C ASN A 4 -0.94 14.64 32.26
N SER A 5 -1.52 13.44 32.33
CA SER A 5 -2.40 13.08 33.45
C SER A 5 -1.98 11.76 34.10
N THR A 6 -1.94 11.75 35.43
CA THR A 6 -1.85 10.54 36.24
C THR A 6 -3.23 9.92 36.32
N LEU A 7 -3.40 8.73 35.73
CA LEU A 7 -4.61 7.93 35.88
C LEU A 7 -4.60 7.22 37.23
N THR A 8 -5.74 7.18 37.90
CA THR A 8 -5.94 6.48 39.17
C THR A 8 -6.78 5.21 38.99
N GLN A 9 -6.57 4.21 39.85
CA GLN A 9 -7.38 3.00 39.82
C GLN A 9 -8.86 3.35 40.12
N GLY A 10 -9.77 2.91 39.25
CA GLY A 10 -11.20 3.19 39.37
C GLY A 10 -11.65 4.49 38.69
N GLU A 11 -10.73 5.24 38.07
CA GLU A 11 -11.08 6.43 37.28
C GLU A 11 -11.85 6.05 36.01
N THR A 12 -12.96 6.74 35.76
CA THR A 12 -13.72 6.62 34.51
C THR A 12 -13.12 7.54 33.47
N VAL A 13 -12.82 7.01 32.29
CA VAL A 13 -12.19 7.76 31.19
C VAL A 13 -12.94 7.55 29.89
N ASP A 14 -12.93 8.56 29.04
CA ASP A 14 -13.37 8.46 27.66
C ASP A 14 -12.20 8.10 26.74
N ALA A 15 -12.26 6.92 26.13
CA ALA A 15 -11.24 6.46 25.19
C ALA A 15 -11.63 6.80 23.75
N VAL A 16 -10.86 7.68 23.11
CA VAL A 16 -11.06 8.07 21.71
C VAL A 16 -9.95 7.48 20.83
N VAL A 17 -10.34 6.71 19.82
CA VAL A 17 -9.42 6.15 18.82
C VAL A 17 -9.42 7.03 17.58
N VAL A 18 -8.26 7.57 17.22
CA VAL A 18 -8.06 8.39 16.01
C VAL A 18 -7.39 7.58 14.90
N ASN A 19 -7.56 8.00 13.65
CA ASN A 19 -6.90 7.43 12.45
C ASN A 19 -7.18 5.95 12.15
N ARG A 20 -8.06 5.27 12.91
CA ARG A 20 -8.44 3.86 12.69
C ARG A 20 -8.88 3.59 11.26
N TYR A 21 -9.58 4.53 10.64
CA TYR A 21 -10.07 4.35 9.27
C TYR A 21 -8.93 4.40 8.24
N GLU A 22 -7.94 5.27 8.40
CA GLU A 22 -6.79 5.30 7.50
C GLU A 22 -5.94 4.03 7.65
N ILE A 23 -5.80 3.49 8.86
CA ILE A 23 -5.17 2.19 9.08
C ILE A 23 -5.95 1.09 8.35
N ALA A 24 -7.28 1.11 8.43
CA ALA A 24 -8.14 0.14 7.74
C ALA A 24 -8.00 0.20 6.22
N LYS A 25 -7.85 1.41 5.63
CA LYS A 25 -7.57 1.57 4.19
C LYS A 25 -6.24 0.92 3.80
N HIS A 26 -5.17 1.23 4.54
CA HIS A 26 -3.85 0.66 4.27
C HIS A 26 -3.84 -0.87 4.45
N HIS A 27 -4.54 -1.37 5.47
CA HIS A 27 -4.66 -2.80 5.69
C HIS A 27 -5.41 -3.48 4.53
N SER A 28 -6.56 -2.95 4.13
CA SER A 28 -7.31 -3.49 2.99
C SER A 28 -6.54 -3.39 1.67
N ALA A 29 -5.78 -2.31 1.45
CA ALA A 29 -4.90 -2.18 0.29
C ALA A 29 -3.81 -3.25 0.27
N THR A 30 -3.27 -3.66 1.43
CA THR A 30 -2.29 -4.74 1.54
C THR A 30 -2.85 -6.08 1.05
N HIS A 31 -4.11 -6.40 1.36
CA HIS A 31 -4.78 -7.60 0.84
C HIS A 31 -4.87 -7.60 -0.69
N LEU A 32 -5.29 -6.46 -1.27
CA LEU A 32 -5.36 -6.31 -2.73
C LEU A 32 -3.97 -6.36 -3.37
N LEU A 33 -2.96 -5.77 -2.72
CA LEU A 33 -1.57 -5.82 -3.17
C LEU A 33 -1.03 -7.26 -3.19
N GLN A 34 -1.32 -8.06 -2.16
CA GLN A 34 -0.91 -9.46 -2.13
C GLN A 34 -1.50 -10.24 -3.31
N SER A 35 -2.80 -10.05 -3.60
CA SER A 35 -3.44 -10.67 -4.76
C SER A 35 -2.83 -10.21 -6.08
N ALA A 36 -2.61 -8.90 -6.26
CA ALA A 36 -1.99 -8.35 -7.46
C ALA A 36 -0.56 -8.90 -7.67
N LEU A 37 0.24 -8.98 -6.61
CA LEU A 37 1.59 -9.55 -6.69
C LEU A 37 1.57 -11.01 -7.14
N LYS A 38 0.63 -11.83 -6.64
CA LYS A 38 0.47 -13.22 -7.09
C LYS A 38 0.04 -13.32 -8.55
N MET A 39 -0.87 -12.44 -9.01
CA MET A 39 -1.31 -12.41 -10.41
C MET A 39 -0.17 -12.08 -11.37
N VAL A 40 0.71 -11.13 -11.01
CA VAL A 40 1.80 -10.64 -11.88
C VAL A 40 3.06 -11.49 -11.78
N LEU A 41 3.41 -11.93 -10.57
CA LEU A 41 4.70 -12.61 -10.30
C LEU A 41 4.56 -14.13 -10.12
N GLY A 42 3.33 -14.63 -9.98
CA GLY A 42 3.00 -16.04 -9.80
C GLY A 42 2.68 -16.43 -8.35
N GLU A 43 2.06 -17.60 -8.19
CA GLU A 43 1.55 -18.12 -6.92
C GLU A 43 2.62 -18.43 -5.85
N THR A 44 3.89 -18.49 -6.25
CA THR A 44 5.01 -18.74 -5.32
C THR A 44 5.37 -17.51 -4.48
N VAL A 45 4.80 -16.34 -4.78
CA VAL A 45 4.90 -15.16 -3.93
C VAL A 45 4.12 -15.38 -2.65
N SER A 46 4.81 -15.22 -1.52
CA SER A 46 4.23 -15.33 -0.19
C SER A 46 4.67 -14.14 0.68
N GLN A 47 3.81 -13.75 1.62
CA GLN A 47 4.12 -12.70 2.57
C GLN A 47 5.28 -13.11 3.49
N ALA A 48 6.27 -12.22 3.62
CA ALA A 48 7.39 -12.32 4.56
C ALA A 48 7.30 -11.28 5.70
N GLY A 49 6.38 -10.31 5.61
CA GLY A 49 6.16 -9.31 6.64
C GLY A 49 5.21 -8.21 6.18
N SER A 50 4.54 -7.56 7.11
CA SER A 50 3.64 -6.44 6.80
C SER A 50 3.64 -5.40 7.91
N LEU A 51 3.43 -4.14 7.53
CA LEU A 51 3.10 -3.03 8.43
C LEU A 51 2.01 -2.20 7.76
N ASN A 52 0.95 -1.90 8.50
CA ASN A 52 -0.16 -1.07 8.07
C ASN A 52 -0.37 0.03 9.11
N ASP A 53 0.05 1.26 8.80
CA ASP A 53 -0.15 2.42 9.66
C ASP A 53 -1.11 3.43 9.01
N SER A 54 -1.37 4.56 9.67
CA SER A 54 -2.32 5.57 9.17
C SER A 54 -1.79 6.40 7.99
N SER A 55 -0.52 6.27 7.66
CA SER A 55 0.21 7.12 6.71
C SER A 55 0.90 6.34 5.59
N ARG A 56 1.08 5.04 5.74
CA ARG A 56 1.69 4.15 4.75
C ARG A 56 1.42 2.68 5.07
N LEU A 57 1.68 1.84 4.08
CA LEU A 57 1.88 0.42 4.25
C LEU A 57 3.24 -0.03 3.74
N ARG A 58 3.67 -1.17 4.26
CA ARG A 58 4.88 -1.88 3.87
C ARG A 58 4.55 -3.34 3.76
N PHE A 59 4.86 -3.94 2.61
CA PHE A 59 4.61 -5.35 2.35
C PHE A 59 5.87 -6.03 1.87
N ASP A 60 6.34 -7.01 2.65
CA ASP A 60 7.51 -7.81 2.34
C ASP A 60 7.04 -9.15 1.78
N PHE A 61 7.66 -9.60 0.70
CA PHE A 61 7.24 -10.81 -0.01
C PHE A 61 8.42 -11.57 -0.60
N THR A 62 8.24 -12.88 -0.78
CA THR A 62 9.25 -13.77 -1.35
C THR A 62 9.30 -13.63 -2.86
N TYR A 63 10.41 -13.13 -3.39
CA TYR A 63 10.67 -13.07 -4.83
C TYR A 63 12.18 -12.94 -5.09
N PRO A 64 12.78 -13.78 -5.97
CA PRO A 64 14.23 -13.91 -6.04
C PRO A 64 14.95 -12.74 -6.71
N LYS A 65 14.25 -11.90 -7.48
CA LYS A 65 14.83 -10.81 -8.28
C LYS A 65 14.11 -9.48 -8.00
N ALA A 66 14.72 -8.38 -8.42
CA ALA A 66 14.00 -7.11 -8.46
C ALA A 66 12.84 -7.20 -9.45
N MET A 67 11.72 -6.56 -9.13
CA MET A 67 10.64 -6.36 -10.09
C MET A 67 11.11 -5.42 -11.20
N THR A 68 10.63 -5.65 -12.43
CA THR A 68 10.83 -4.66 -13.49
C THR A 68 9.87 -3.49 -13.29
N THR A 69 10.13 -2.35 -13.95
CA THR A 69 9.24 -1.18 -13.90
C THR A 69 7.83 -1.57 -14.36
N GLU A 70 7.72 -2.34 -15.43
CA GLU A 70 6.45 -2.79 -16.00
C GLU A 70 5.68 -3.69 -15.00
N GLN A 71 6.37 -4.55 -14.27
CA GLN A 71 5.74 -5.37 -13.22
C GLN A 71 5.23 -4.51 -12.05
N ILE A 72 5.95 -3.45 -11.69
CA ILE A 72 5.53 -2.54 -10.62
C ILE A 72 4.28 -1.77 -11.06
N GLU A 73 4.29 -1.24 -12.28
CA GLU A 73 3.15 -0.53 -12.88
C GLU A 73 1.93 -1.44 -12.99
N GLU A 74 2.09 -2.67 -13.50
CA GLU A 74 0.99 -3.64 -13.62
C GLU A 74 0.37 -4.00 -12.25
N VAL A 75 1.20 -4.17 -11.21
CA VAL A 75 0.70 -4.42 -9.84
C VAL A 75 -0.08 -3.22 -9.32
N GLU A 76 0.43 -2.00 -9.48
CA GLU A 76 -0.28 -0.78 -9.06
C GLU A 76 -1.62 -0.63 -9.79
N ASP A 77 -1.65 -0.86 -11.09
CA ASP A 77 -2.84 -0.78 -11.93
C ASP A 77 -3.90 -1.81 -11.54
N LEU A 78 -3.48 -3.05 -11.25
CA LEU A 78 -4.39 -4.09 -10.76
C LEU A 78 -4.99 -3.71 -9.41
N VAL A 79 -4.19 -3.20 -8.47
CA VAL A 79 -4.69 -2.75 -7.17
C VAL A 79 -5.71 -1.64 -7.33
N ASN A 80 -5.41 -0.61 -8.13
CA ASN A 80 -6.34 0.48 -8.38
C ASN A 80 -7.60 0.03 -9.14
N THR A 81 -7.49 -0.95 -10.04
CA THR A 81 -8.64 -1.57 -10.71
C THR A 81 -9.56 -2.27 -9.70
N MET A 82 -8.99 -3.03 -8.76
CA MET A 82 -9.75 -3.71 -7.70
C MET A 82 -10.41 -2.73 -6.73
N ILE A 83 -9.75 -1.59 -6.48
CA ILE A 83 -10.34 -0.48 -5.72
C ILE A 83 -11.52 0.15 -6.48
N ALA A 84 -11.32 0.50 -7.76
CA ALA A 84 -12.33 1.14 -8.60
C ALA A 84 -13.57 0.27 -8.83
N ARG A 85 -13.43 -1.06 -8.79
CA ARG A 85 -14.54 -2.02 -8.85
C ARG A 85 -15.50 -1.92 -7.65
N GLY A 86 -15.10 -1.29 -6.54
CA GLY A 86 -15.95 -1.11 -5.36
C GLY A 86 -16.42 -2.44 -4.76
N ILE A 87 -15.48 -3.35 -4.52
CA ILE A 87 -15.73 -4.71 -4.04
C ILE A 87 -16.13 -4.67 -2.57
N ALA A 88 -17.27 -5.30 -2.24
CA ALA A 88 -17.71 -5.41 -0.86
C ALA A 88 -16.75 -6.28 -0.04
N GLY A 89 -16.33 -5.76 1.11
CA GLY A 89 -15.57 -6.48 2.12
C GLY A 89 -16.51 -7.29 3.02
N ASN A 90 -16.18 -8.55 3.25
CA ASN A 90 -16.89 -9.43 4.16
C ASN A 90 -15.97 -9.90 5.29
N VAL A 91 -16.53 -10.09 6.48
CA VAL A 91 -15.81 -10.54 7.67
C VAL A 91 -16.63 -11.61 8.35
N GLU A 92 -16.04 -12.78 8.54
CA GLU A 92 -16.68 -13.93 9.17
C GLU A 92 -15.75 -14.54 10.22
N GLU A 93 -16.34 -15.16 11.24
CA GLU A 93 -15.62 -16.08 12.14
C GLU A 93 -16.07 -17.49 11.82
N LEU A 94 -15.13 -18.35 11.45
CA LEU A 94 -15.41 -19.69 10.91
C LEU A 94 -14.51 -20.72 11.57
N PRO A 95 -14.94 -21.98 11.68
CA PRO A 95 -14.04 -23.09 11.95
C PRO A 95 -12.88 -23.11 10.94
N ILE A 96 -11.66 -23.39 11.40
CA ILE A 96 -10.46 -23.32 10.56
C ILE A 96 -10.55 -24.19 9.29
N GLU A 97 -11.20 -25.34 9.37
CA GLU A 97 -11.37 -26.24 8.21
C GLU A 97 -12.34 -25.67 7.17
N GLU A 98 -13.45 -25.06 7.61
CA GLU A 98 -14.36 -24.35 6.68
C GLU A 98 -13.69 -23.17 6.02
N ALA A 99 -12.88 -22.45 6.79
CA ALA A 99 -12.13 -21.29 6.32
C ALA A 99 -11.09 -21.69 5.24
N LYS A 100 -10.36 -22.80 5.44
CA LYS A 100 -9.47 -23.38 4.42
C LYS A 100 -10.23 -23.81 3.16
N ASN A 101 -11.41 -24.41 3.31
CA ASN A 101 -12.24 -24.83 2.18
C ASN A 101 -12.74 -23.65 1.33
N LYS A 102 -12.89 -22.46 1.93
CA LYS A 102 -13.17 -21.21 1.20
C LYS A 102 -11.96 -20.63 0.43
N GLY A 103 -10.80 -21.31 0.49
CA GLY A 103 -9.57 -20.84 -0.15
C GLY A 103 -8.84 -19.75 0.62
N ALA A 104 -9.14 -19.59 1.92
CA ALA A 104 -8.50 -18.59 2.74
C ALA A 104 -7.00 -18.85 2.87
N ILE A 105 -6.19 -17.85 2.52
CA ILE A 105 -4.74 -17.91 2.68
C ILE A 105 -4.41 -17.69 4.15
N ALA A 106 -3.73 -18.67 4.73
CA ALA A 106 -3.15 -18.56 6.06
C ALA A 106 -1.78 -17.87 5.99
N MET A 107 -1.51 -16.96 6.91
CA MET A 107 -0.16 -16.41 7.09
C MET A 107 0.80 -17.52 7.55
N PHE A 108 1.95 -17.62 6.89
CA PHE A 108 2.95 -18.65 7.19
C PHE A 108 3.56 -18.43 8.57
N GLY A 109 3.63 -19.49 9.39
CA GLY A 109 4.27 -19.47 10.71
C GLY A 109 3.35 -19.10 11.88
N GLU A 110 2.11 -18.68 11.61
CA GLU A 110 1.12 -18.36 12.64
C GLU A 110 0.43 -19.63 13.15
N LYS A 111 0.10 -19.64 14.46
CA LYS A 111 -0.72 -20.68 15.08
C LYS A 111 -2.15 -20.18 15.22
N TYR A 112 -3.09 -20.91 14.63
CA TYR A 112 -4.52 -20.58 14.67
C TYR A 112 -5.26 -21.51 15.63
N GLY A 113 -6.29 -20.95 16.29
CA GLY A 113 -7.24 -21.75 17.08
C GLY A 113 -8.29 -22.43 16.21
N ASP A 114 -9.26 -23.07 16.87
CA ASP A 114 -10.34 -23.81 16.17
C ASP A 114 -11.26 -22.89 15.35
N VAL A 115 -11.40 -21.63 15.77
CA VAL A 115 -12.16 -20.58 15.07
C VAL A 115 -11.19 -19.49 14.63
N VAL A 116 -11.32 -19.07 13.37
CA VAL A 116 -10.49 -18.04 12.75
C VAL A 116 -11.36 -16.92 12.16
N ARG A 117 -10.84 -15.69 12.22
CA ARG A 117 -11.45 -14.55 11.53
C ARG A 117 -10.96 -14.49 10.09
N VAL A 118 -11.90 -14.61 9.15
CA VAL A 118 -11.66 -14.52 7.72
C VAL A 118 -12.12 -13.16 7.23
N VAL A 119 -11.27 -12.51 6.44
CA VAL A 119 -11.61 -11.29 5.71
C VAL A 119 -11.56 -11.61 4.24
N SER A 120 -12.58 -11.20 3.50
CA SER A 120 -12.60 -11.34 2.06
C SER A 120 -13.06 -10.09 1.34
N PHE A 121 -12.50 -9.88 0.14
CA PHE A 121 -12.99 -8.93 -0.84
C PHE A 121 -13.42 -9.72 -2.06
N SER A 122 -14.66 -10.23 -2.03
CA SER A 122 -15.14 -11.22 -3.01
C SER A 122 -14.18 -12.41 -3.12
N ASP A 123 -13.92 -12.86 -4.33
CA ASP A 123 -12.98 -13.88 -4.78
C ASP A 123 -11.54 -13.35 -4.97
N VAL A 124 -11.34 -12.03 -4.88
CA VAL A 124 -10.05 -11.39 -5.17
C VAL A 124 -9.03 -11.64 -4.06
N SER A 125 -9.46 -11.58 -2.81
CA SER A 125 -8.64 -11.88 -1.64
C SER A 125 -9.54 -12.52 -0.58
N VAL A 126 -9.05 -13.62 0.01
CA VAL A 126 -9.68 -14.34 1.13
C VAL A 126 -8.55 -14.74 2.06
N GLU A 127 -8.50 -14.18 3.27
CA GLU A 127 -7.33 -14.30 4.14
C GLU A 127 -7.72 -14.40 5.61
N PHE A 128 -6.89 -15.11 6.39
CA PHE A 128 -6.96 -15.05 7.84
C PHE A 128 -6.38 -13.71 8.31
N CYS A 129 -7.22 -12.86 8.89
CA CYS A 129 -6.76 -11.56 9.35
C CYS A 129 -7.58 -11.05 10.54
N GLY A 130 -6.88 -10.67 11.61
CA GLY A 130 -7.47 -10.04 12.82
C GLY A 130 -7.58 -8.52 12.75
N GLY A 131 -7.15 -7.90 11.65
CA GLY A 131 -7.07 -6.46 11.49
C GLY A 131 -8.40 -5.76 11.26
N THR A 132 -8.33 -4.42 11.19
CA THR A 132 -9.46 -3.59 10.76
C THR A 132 -9.42 -3.38 9.25
N HIS A 133 -10.58 -3.41 8.60
CA HIS A 133 -10.70 -3.32 7.14
C HIS A 133 -11.81 -2.36 6.76
N VAL A 134 -11.73 -1.82 5.54
CA VAL A 134 -12.84 -1.06 4.94
C VAL A 134 -14.00 -1.98 4.57
N ARG A 135 -15.20 -1.42 4.47
CA ARG A 135 -16.40 -2.17 4.07
C ARG A 135 -16.51 -2.34 2.57
N ASN A 136 -15.91 -1.44 1.80
CA ASN A 136 -15.88 -1.50 0.36
C ASN A 136 -14.50 -1.09 -0.15
N SER A 137 -13.94 -1.77 -1.15
CA SER A 137 -12.59 -1.44 -1.66
C SER A 137 -12.49 0.00 -2.16
N ALA A 138 -13.58 0.60 -2.66
CA ALA A 138 -13.62 2.00 -3.09
C ALA A 138 -13.28 2.99 -1.96
N ASP A 139 -13.50 2.60 -0.69
CA ASP A 139 -13.17 3.43 0.47
C ASP A 139 -11.66 3.67 0.62
N ILE A 140 -10.81 2.84 -0.01
CA ILE A 140 -9.35 3.00 -0.03
C ILE A 140 -8.95 4.28 -0.77
N GLY A 141 -9.71 4.67 -1.81
CA GLY A 141 -9.41 5.81 -2.67
C GLY A 141 -8.40 5.44 -3.75
N SER A 142 -7.23 6.07 -3.75
CA SER A 142 -6.14 5.74 -4.68
C SER A 142 -5.02 5.03 -3.94
N PHE A 143 -4.29 4.16 -4.63
CA PHE A 143 -3.12 3.46 -4.13
C PHE A 143 -1.90 3.81 -5.01
N TYR A 144 -0.77 4.11 -4.38
CA TYR A 144 0.48 4.41 -5.06
C TYR A 144 1.65 3.67 -4.41
N ILE A 145 2.41 2.95 -5.22
CA ILE A 145 3.70 2.36 -4.87
C ILE A 145 4.73 3.50 -4.85
N VAL A 146 5.25 3.78 -3.66
CA VAL A 146 6.28 4.81 -3.46
C VAL A 146 7.67 4.24 -3.73
N LYS A 147 7.87 2.94 -3.44
CA LYS A 147 9.17 2.30 -3.57
C LYS A 147 9.07 0.79 -3.65
N GLU A 148 9.90 0.21 -4.50
CA GLU A 148 10.27 -1.20 -4.49
C GLU A 148 11.75 -1.35 -4.08
N SER A 149 12.08 -2.31 -3.22
CA SER A 149 13.47 -2.57 -2.82
C SER A 149 13.70 -3.98 -2.27
N GLY A 150 14.96 -4.42 -2.27
CA GLY A 150 15.37 -5.68 -1.62
C GLY A 150 15.60 -5.49 -0.13
N VAL A 151 15.16 -6.46 0.68
CA VAL A 151 15.34 -6.47 2.15
C VAL A 151 16.43 -7.46 2.57
N SER A 152 16.39 -8.65 2.00
CA SER A 152 17.36 -9.74 2.19
C SER A 152 17.36 -10.66 0.96
N ALA A 153 18.19 -11.70 0.95
CA ALA A 153 18.21 -12.67 -0.13
C ALA A 153 16.83 -13.31 -0.31
N GLY A 154 16.25 -13.15 -1.50
CA GLY A 154 14.94 -13.70 -1.85
C GLY A 154 13.72 -12.94 -1.29
N VAL A 155 13.91 -11.79 -0.63
CA VAL A 155 12.82 -10.99 -0.07
C VAL A 155 12.84 -9.58 -0.64
N ARG A 156 11.69 -9.16 -1.17
CA ARG A 156 11.42 -7.83 -1.72
C ARG A 156 10.42 -7.10 -0.85
N ARG A 157 10.36 -5.77 -0.99
CA ARG A 157 9.48 -4.88 -0.24
C ARG A 157 8.85 -3.86 -1.16
N ILE A 158 7.52 -3.75 -1.06
CA ILE A 158 6.76 -2.60 -1.54
C ILE A 158 6.47 -1.68 -0.36
N GLU A 159 6.78 -0.40 -0.53
CA GLU A 159 6.26 0.69 0.30
C GLU A 159 5.21 1.45 -0.53
N ALA A 160 4.03 1.64 0.03
CA ALA A 160 2.92 2.27 -0.68
C ALA A 160 2.07 3.15 0.25
N VAL A 161 1.26 4.02 -0.35
CA VAL A 161 0.35 4.92 0.34
C VAL A 161 -1.04 4.84 -0.28
N CYS A 162 -2.06 5.00 0.56
CA CYS A 162 -3.45 5.12 0.11
C CYS A 162 -4.22 6.18 0.93
N GLY A 163 -5.48 6.41 0.59
CA GLY A 163 -6.34 7.34 1.34
C GLY A 163 -5.78 8.76 1.45
N ALA A 164 -5.77 9.31 2.66
CA ALA A 164 -5.28 10.67 2.88
C ALA A 164 -3.78 10.82 2.58
N ALA A 165 -3.00 9.76 2.80
CA ALA A 165 -1.57 9.76 2.51
C ALA A 165 -1.29 9.80 1.00
N ALA A 166 -2.10 9.09 0.21
CA ALA A 166 -2.05 9.18 -1.25
C ALA A 166 -2.34 10.60 -1.74
N ILE A 167 -3.40 11.25 -1.24
CA ILE A 167 -3.72 12.64 -1.60
C ILE A 167 -2.53 13.58 -1.31
N LYS A 168 -1.90 13.43 -0.14
CA LYS A 168 -0.73 14.22 0.22
C LYS A 168 0.43 13.96 -0.74
N TYR A 169 0.73 12.69 -1.00
CA TYR A 169 1.79 12.28 -1.92
C TYR A 169 1.62 12.90 -3.31
N THR A 170 0.42 12.84 -3.88
CA THR A 170 0.14 13.42 -5.21
C THR A 170 0.20 14.94 -5.19
N LYS A 171 -0.29 15.60 -4.12
CA LYS A 171 -0.15 17.06 -3.97
C LYS A 171 1.30 17.51 -3.93
N ASP A 172 2.17 16.78 -3.24
CA ASP A 172 3.59 17.08 -3.17
C ASP A 172 4.26 16.92 -4.56
N ILE A 173 3.84 15.93 -5.36
CA ILE A 173 4.30 15.75 -6.75
C ILE A 173 3.84 16.93 -7.63
N ILE A 174 2.56 17.31 -7.56
CA ILE A 174 2.00 18.42 -8.34
C ILE A 174 2.73 19.72 -8.00
N SER A 175 2.96 20.01 -6.70
CA SER A 175 3.71 21.20 -6.28
C SER A 175 5.11 21.23 -6.88
N LYS A 176 5.85 20.13 -6.77
CA LYS A 176 7.20 20.02 -7.35
C LYS A 176 7.20 20.18 -8.86
N MET A 177 6.21 19.64 -9.56
CA MET A 177 6.08 19.81 -11.01
C MET A 177 5.88 21.28 -11.38
N ASN A 178 5.02 21.99 -10.66
CA ASN A 178 4.79 23.42 -10.86
C ASN A 178 6.05 24.25 -10.59
N GLU A 179 6.80 23.92 -9.53
CA GLU A 179 8.10 24.54 -9.23
C GLU A 179 9.09 24.32 -10.38
N ILE A 180 9.21 23.09 -10.88
CA ILE A 180 10.09 22.76 -12.00
C ILE A 180 9.68 23.52 -13.27
N GLN A 181 8.38 23.58 -13.59
CA GLN A 181 7.87 24.34 -14.73
C GLN A 181 8.21 25.83 -14.64
N ALA A 182 8.15 26.41 -13.43
CA ALA A 182 8.54 27.79 -13.18
C ALA A 182 10.05 28.01 -13.38
N GLU A 183 10.89 27.11 -12.86
CA GLU A 183 12.35 27.18 -13.01
C GLU A 183 12.80 27.08 -14.48
N VAL A 184 12.23 26.14 -15.24
CA VAL A 184 12.56 25.95 -16.67
C VAL A 184 11.80 26.92 -17.58
N LYS A 185 10.85 27.68 -17.03
CA LYS A 185 9.95 28.61 -17.74
C LYS A 185 9.29 27.97 -18.95
N ASN A 186 8.87 26.71 -18.81
CA ASN A 186 8.23 25.93 -19.86
C ASN A 186 7.26 24.90 -19.26
N ASN A 187 6.06 24.82 -19.81
CA ASN A 187 5.07 23.80 -19.42
C ASN A 187 5.53 22.40 -19.81
N ASP A 188 6.22 22.26 -20.95
CA ASP A 188 6.98 21.05 -21.28
C ASP A 188 8.33 21.11 -20.58
N VAL A 189 8.37 20.49 -19.40
CA VAL A 189 9.56 20.44 -18.56
C VAL A 189 10.73 19.78 -19.29
N ILE A 190 10.49 18.73 -20.08
CA ILE A 190 11.55 18.02 -20.80
C ILE A 190 12.15 18.89 -21.89
N ALA A 191 11.33 19.61 -22.65
CA ALA A 191 11.81 20.58 -23.64
C ALA A 191 12.59 21.72 -22.97
N GLY A 192 12.09 22.25 -21.85
CA GLY A 192 12.80 23.26 -21.05
C GLY A 192 14.19 22.79 -20.60
N ILE A 193 14.27 21.57 -20.06
CA ILE A 193 15.55 20.96 -19.63
C ILE A 193 16.49 20.75 -20.83
N LYS A 194 16.01 20.27 -21.98
CA LYS A 194 16.85 20.08 -23.17
C LYS A 194 17.45 21.42 -23.63
N LYS A 195 16.65 22.48 -23.68
CA LYS A 195 17.11 23.83 -24.02
C LYS A 195 18.19 24.33 -23.06
N LEU A 196 18.01 24.14 -21.75
CA LEU A 196 19.02 24.51 -20.75
C LEU A 196 20.33 23.71 -20.94
N LYS A 197 20.24 22.40 -21.21
CA LYS A 197 21.42 21.55 -21.49
C LYS A 197 22.18 22.00 -22.74
N GLU A 198 21.47 22.40 -23.79
CA GLU A 198 22.07 22.94 -25.02
C GLU A 198 22.78 24.27 -24.74
N GLN A 199 22.13 25.20 -24.05
CA GLN A 199 22.74 26.47 -23.64
C GLN A 199 24.02 26.28 -22.82
N ILE A 200 24.02 25.33 -21.88
CA ILE A 200 25.22 24.99 -21.09
C ILE A 200 26.33 24.44 -22.00
N LYS A 201 25.99 23.61 -22.98
CA LYS A 201 26.97 23.05 -23.92
C LYS A 201 27.60 24.13 -24.79
N ASP A 202 26.83 25.12 -25.22
CA ASP A 202 27.33 26.21 -26.06
C ASP A 202 28.18 27.19 -25.26
N LEU A 203 27.76 27.59 -24.06
CA LEU A 203 28.56 28.42 -23.15
C LEU A 203 29.91 27.78 -22.81
N LYS A 204 29.98 26.45 -22.69
CA LYS A 204 31.24 25.72 -22.46
C LYS A 204 32.20 25.71 -23.65
N LYS A 205 31.75 26.04 -24.87
CA LYS A 205 32.63 26.17 -26.05
C LYS A 205 33.21 27.57 -26.19
N GLU A 206 32.62 28.56 -25.53
CA GLU A 206 33.05 29.96 -25.54
C GLU A 206 34.14 30.26 -24.50
N VAL A 207 34.44 29.29 -23.62
CA VAL A 207 35.52 29.32 -22.62
C VAL A 207 36.62 28.38 -23.04
#